data_AF-A0A3E1NE59-F1
#
_entry.id   AF-A0A3E1NE59-F1
#
_cell.length_a   1.000
_cell.length_b   1.000
_cell.length_c   1.000
_cell.angle_alpha   90.00
_cell.angle_beta   90.00
_cell.angle_gamma   90.00
#
_symmetry.space_group_name_H-M   'P 1'
#
loop_
_entity.id
_entity.type
_entity.pdbx_description
1 polymer ?
#
loop_
_entity_poly.entity_id
_entity_poly.type
_entity_poly.pdbx_seq_one_letter_code
_entity_poly.pdbx_strand_id
1 'polypeptide(L)'
;MDKKKISEKAAAKTTISDMVNDAPEKELRQLVIDYAKKHADFRNMLTVHFSDRLSYAGTSTYAQIIRKAAATAKDKYGFIDYRNAARAIQPVYGLLDNAKKAFHKGLFSVTADIAFAVISNVQDMMTSMDDSSGGAGDCIREGFALLFKLCETDISYDLKDHIFREAETEARNKKYELVGFDDDWLNLLINAAYDKQRQLHLLQLFDKKLSGLSKRKNDDSGDSETVQLLEYKISLLQKMGDTTVANALRLDNLHYSTLRLDLIKELLQEKDYATVKRLIDEGIIIAQKKKHPGTVATYKEILLQLSQELNDIPAVRTIAKELFSGGDMKYYRIIKSTYSTNEWPEISEGIIEELQNTDETFQAHSKTLPAIYIEEGYLDRLLDLLQKNPRLGFVDNYSERLSARFPREILAIYKVALIGYAAQNAGRNHYVIIRNVLKKLQALEGGKDMVKQLVDQLSLQYKTRKAMIEELEKLRH
;
A
#
# COMPACT_ATOMS: atom_id res chain seq x y z
N MET A 1 27.56 -62.03 -55.69
CA MET A 1 26.96 -62.20 -54.34
C MET A 1 28.02 -61.73 -53.34
N ASP A 2 27.84 -60.78 -52.45
CA ASP A 2 26.68 -60.00 -52.03
C ASP A 2 27.16 -58.68 -51.40
N LYS A 3 26.36 -57.62 -51.56
CA LYS A 3 26.56 -56.32 -50.94
C LYS A 3 26.42 -56.45 -49.41
N LYS A 4 27.42 -56.01 -48.64
CA LYS A 4 27.23 -55.70 -47.21
C LYS A 4 27.54 -54.23 -46.94
N LYS A 5 26.46 -53.46 -46.79
CA LYS A 5 26.37 -52.12 -46.22
C LYS A 5 27.12 -52.08 -44.88
N ILE A 6 28.10 -51.20 -44.73
CA ILE A 6 28.58 -50.74 -43.42
C ILE A 6 27.94 -49.37 -43.20
N SER A 7 27.07 -49.27 -42.19
CA SER A 7 26.46 -48.01 -41.79
C SER A 7 27.40 -47.31 -40.79
N GLU A 8 27.72 -46.05 -41.05
CA GLU A 8 28.32 -45.15 -40.08
C GLU A 8 27.38 -45.01 -38.87
N LYS A 9 27.87 -45.35 -37.67
CA LYS A 9 27.18 -45.09 -36.41
C LYS A 9 27.71 -43.75 -35.87
N ALA A 10 26.83 -42.75 -35.83
CA ALA A 10 27.09 -41.44 -35.24
C ALA A 10 27.52 -41.58 -33.76
N ALA A 11 28.61 -40.90 -33.39
CA ALA A 11 29.05 -40.78 -32.01
C ALA A 11 28.01 -40.00 -31.19
N ALA A 12 27.47 -40.61 -30.14
CA ALA A 12 26.55 -39.95 -29.22
C ALA A 12 27.30 -38.81 -28.50
N LYS A 13 26.76 -37.59 -28.54
CA LYS A 13 27.26 -36.45 -27.76
C LYS A 13 27.04 -36.74 -26.28
N THR A 14 28.09 -37.13 -25.56
CA THR A 14 28.09 -37.26 -24.10
C THR A 14 27.69 -35.93 -23.48
N THR A 15 26.63 -35.93 -22.67
CA THR A 15 26.16 -34.72 -21.98
C THR A 15 26.96 -34.47 -20.71
N ILE A 16 26.94 -33.24 -20.19
CA ILE A 16 27.57 -32.92 -18.89
C ILE A 16 27.05 -33.84 -17.78
N SER A 17 25.77 -34.21 -17.84
CA SER A 17 25.16 -35.15 -16.89
C SER A 17 25.82 -36.53 -16.96
N ASP A 18 26.10 -37.04 -18.16
CA ASP A 18 26.75 -38.34 -18.34
C ASP A 18 28.18 -38.31 -17.80
N MET A 19 28.91 -37.22 -18.07
CA MET A 19 30.27 -37.03 -17.55
C MET A 19 30.33 -36.97 -16.02
N VAL A 20 29.33 -36.34 -15.38
CA VAL A 20 29.26 -36.26 -13.92
C VAL A 20 28.85 -37.60 -13.32
N ASN A 21 27.93 -38.34 -13.94
CA ASN A 21 27.46 -39.62 -13.42
C ASN A 21 28.50 -40.74 -13.55
N ASP A 22 29.34 -40.70 -14.59
CA ASP A 22 30.39 -41.70 -14.83
C ASP A 22 31.69 -41.42 -14.05
N ALA A 23 31.84 -40.21 -13.48
CA ALA A 23 33.05 -39.82 -12.78
C ALA A 23 33.14 -40.45 -11.36
N PRO A 24 34.33 -40.87 -10.91
CA PRO A 24 34.52 -41.40 -9.56
C PRO A 24 34.14 -40.37 -8.49
N GLU A 25 33.40 -40.79 -7.46
CA GLU A 25 32.94 -39.88 -6.40
C GLU A 25 34.07 -39.07 -5.74
N LYS A 26 35.25 -39.68 -5.56
CA LYS A 26 36.41 -39.01 -4.97
C LYS A 26 36.93 -37.86 -5.84
N GLU A 27 36.88 -38.05 -7.16
CA GLU A 27 37.34 -37.06 -8.13
C GLU A 27 36.35 -35.91 -8.24
N LEU A 28 35.04 -36.21 -8.25
CA LEU A 28 33.99 -35.20 -8.19
C LEU A 28 34.06 -34.37 -6.90
N ARG A 29 34.25 -35.02 -5.74
CA ARG A 29 34.41 -34.31 -4.45
C ARG A 29 35.61 -33.36 -4.50
N GLN A 30 36.74 -33.81 -5.05
CA GLN A 30 37.93 -32.97 -5.17
C GLN A 30 37.72 -31.80 -6.14
N LEU A 31 37.07 -32.04 -7.27
CA LEU A 31 36.71 -31.01 -8.25
C LEU A 31 35.84 -29.92 -7.62
N VAL A 32 34.81 -30.31 -6.87
CA VAL A 32 33.91 -29.40 -6.15
C VAL A 32 34.68 -28.57 -5.12
N ILE A 33 35.56 -29.19 -4.33
CA ILE A 33 36.40 -28.50 -3.34
C ILE A 33 37.33 -27.47 -4.01
N ASP A 34 38.02 -27.86 -5.08
CA ASP A 34 39.01 -27.00 -5.73
C ASP A 34 38.36 -25.87 -6.52
N TYR A 35 37.18 -26.10 -7.09
CA TYR A 35 36.37 -25.03 -7.69
C TYR A 35 35.86 -24.04 -6.62
N ALA A 36 35.43 -24.52 -5.46
CA ALA A 36 35.02 -23.67 -4.33
C ALA A 36 36.15 -22.79 -3.78
N LYS A 37 37.40 -23.28 -3.76
CA LYS A 37 38.54 -22.47 -3.33
C LYS A 37 38.81 -21.27 -4.24
N LYS A 38 38.53 -21.41 -5.53
CA LYS A 38 38.84 -20.41 -6.57
C LYS A 38 37.67 -19.46 -6.86
N HIS A 39 36.44 -19.86 -6.54
CA HIS A 39 35.22 -19.11 -6.89
C HIS A 39 34.36 -18.82 -5.65
N ALA A 40 34.39 -17.57 -5.19
CA ALA A 40 33.71 -17.15 -3.96
C ALA A 40 32.19 -17.37 -4.01
N ASP A 41 31.56 -17.16 -5.16
CA ASP A 41 30.11 -17.31 -5.32
C ASP A 41 29.69 -18.79 -5.26
N PHE A 42 30.48 -19.68 -5.85
CA PHE A 42 30.26 -21.13 -5.76
C PHE A 42 30.52 -21.66 -4.35
N ARG A 43 31.52 -21.11 -3.65
CA ARG A 43 31.77 -21.43 -2.23
C ARG A 43 30.59 -21.05 -1.36
N ASN A 44 30.03 -19.87 -1.54
CA ASN A 44 28.86 -19.43 -0.79
C ASN A 44 27.64 -20.33 -1.10
N MET A 45 27.45 -20.72 -2.35
CA MET A 45 26.39 -21.65 -2.75
C MET A 45 26.57 -23.03 -2.09
N LEU A 46 27.79 -23.58 -2.07
CA LEU A 46 28.11 -24.83 -1.36
C LEU A 46 27.88 -24.74 0.14
N THR A 47 28.27 -23.63 0.77
CA THR A 47 28.06 -23.37 2.20
C THR A 47 26.58 -23.42 2.57
N VAL A 48 25.72 -22.85 1.71
CA VAL A 48 24.28 -22.89 1.93
C VAL A 48 23.71 -24.28 1.62
N HIS A 49 24.23 -24.98 0.60
CA HIS A 49 23.72 -26.29 0.19
C HIS A 49 24.08 -27.43 1.16
N PHE A 50 25.22 -27.32 1.84
CA PHE A 50 25.73 -28.28 2.82
C PHE A 50 25.80 -27.70 4.24
N SER A 51 24.89 -26.76 4.55
CA SER A 51 24.81 -26.11 5.86
C SER A 51 24.55 -27.07 7.02
N ASP A 52 24.03 -28.27 6.73
CA ASP A 52 23.82 -29.39 7.65
C ASP A 52 25.13 -30.08 8.08
N ARG A 53 26.19 -29.97 7.27
CA ARG A 53 27.52 -30.57 7.53
C ARG A 53 28.56 -29.56 8.02
N LEU A 54 28.29 -28.28 7.83
CA LEU A 54 29.04 -27.23 8.50
C LEU A 54 28.52 -27.15 9.93
N SER A 55 29.40 -27.49 10.88
CA SER A 55 29.25 -27.08 12.28
C SER A 55 28.92 -25.58 12.30
N TYR A 56 27.64 -25.27 12.51
CA TYR A 56 27.11 -23.94 12.81
C TYR A 56 27.70 -22.81 11.94
N ALA A 57 27.25 -22.70 10.69
CA ALA A 57 27.36 -21.43 9.96
C ALA A 57 26.31 -20.47 10.54
N GLY A 58 26.57 -19.91 11.72
CA GLY A 58 25.64 -19.03 12.42
C GLY A 58 25.26 -17.78 11.62
N THR A 59 24.32 -17.00 12.16
CA THR A 59 23.78 -15.74 11.60
C THR A 59 24.82 -14.80 10.98
N SER A 60 26.06 -14.80 11.50
CA SER A 60 27.18 -13.99 11.02
C SER A 60 27.56 -14.22 9.55
N THR A 61 27.39 -15.45 9.03
CA THR A 61 27.73 -15.80 7.64
C THR A 61 26.70 -15.22 6.66
N TYR A 62 25.42 -15.39 6.96
CA TYR A 62 24.33 -14.81 6.15
C TYR A 62 24.35 -13.28 6.19
N ALA A 63 24.61 -12.70 7.37
CA ALA A 63 24.80 -11.27 7.53
C ALA A 63 25.94 -10.72 6.67
N GLN A 64 27.05 -11.47 6.50
CA GLN A 64 28.14 -11.06 5.61
C GLN A 64 27.73 -11.06 4.14
N ILE A 65 26.93 -12.03 3.69
CA ILE A 65 26.41 -12.08 2.32
C ILE A 65 25.58 -10.83 2.03
N ILE A 66 24.64 -10.49 2.92
CA ILE A 66 23.75 -9.32 2.79
C ILE A 66 24.58 -8.02 2.80
N ARG A 67 25.50 -7.87 3.77
CA ARG A 67 26.35 -6.68 3.86
C ARG A 67 27.26 -6.50 2.64
N LYS A 68 27.80 -7.60 2.09
CA LYS A 68 28.61 -7.56 0.87
C LYS A 68 27.79 -7.16 -0.36
N ALA A 69 26.57 -7.70 -0.48
CA ALA A 69 25.64 -7.33 -1.55
C ALA A 69 25.30 -5.83 -1.47
N ALA A 70 24.96 -5.33 -0.28
CA ALA A 70 24.74 -3.92 -0.03
C ALA A 70 25.96 -3.06 -0.41
N ALA A 71 27.16 -3.42 0.08
CA ALA A 71 28.38 -2.67 -0.18
C ALA A 71 28.75 -2.62 -1.68
N THR A 72 28.45 -3.68 -2.43
CA THR A 72 28.72 -3.74 -3.88
C THR A 72 27.75 -2.85 -4.68
N ALA A 73 26.54 -2.65 -4.18
CA ALA A 73 25.51 -1.86 -4.84
C ALA A 73 25.54 -0.36 -4.47
N LYS A 74 26.29 0.02 -3.42
CA LYS A 74 26.43 1.40 -2.98
C LYS A 74 27.22 2.24 -3.98
N ASP A 75 26.77 3.47 -4.18
CA ASP A 75 27.52 4.48 -4.92
C ASP A 75 28.66 5.09 -4.09
N LYS A 76 29.37 6.06 -4.67
CA LYS A 76 30.47 6.77 -4.00
C LYS A 76 30.06 7.57 -2.76
N TYR A 77 28.77 7.80 -2.56
CA TYR A 77 28.20 8.48 -1.39
C TYR A 77 27.64 7.50 -0.36
N GLY A 78 27.72 6.19 -0.62
CA GLY A 78 27.24 5.16 0.30
C GLY A 78 25.73 4.89 0.21
N PHE A 79 25.06 5.36 -0.85
CA PHE A 79 23.64 5.19 -1.10
C PHE A 79 23.39 4.17 -2.23
N ILE A 80 22.32 3.38 -2.12
CA ILE A 80 21.91 2.42 -3.15
C ILE A 80 20.72 3.02 -3.92
N ASP A 81 20.97 3.46 -5.16
CA ASP A 81 19.93 4.03 -6.00
C ASP A 81 18.90 2.98 -6.48
N TYR A 82 17.74 3.46 -6.96
CA TYR A 82 16.63 2.64 -7.43
C TYR A 82 17.03 1.53 -8.42
N ARG A 83 17.98 1.80 -9.34
CA ARG A 83 18.40 0.83 -10.35
C ARG A 83 19.29 -0.26 -9.74
N ASN A 84 20.06 0.08 -8.72
CA ASN A 84 20.96 -0.85 -8.03
C ASN A 84 20.28 -1.57 -6.85
N ALA A 85 19.14 -1.09 -6.36
CA ALA A 85 18.37 -1.71 -5.29
C ALA A 85 17.99 -3.18 -5.60
N ALA A 86 17.49 -3.45 -6.81
CA ALA A 86 17.16 -4.81 -7.25
C ALA A 86 18.37 -5.76 -7.22
N ARG A 87 19.57 -5.25 -7.56
CA ARG A 87 20.81 -6.05 -7.52
C ARG A 87 21.27 -6.32 -6.09
N ALA A 88 21.11 -5.35 -5.20
CA ALA A 88 21.45 -5.51 -3.79
C ALA A 88 20.55 -6.54 -3.09
N ILE A 89 19.28 -6.60 -3.49
CA ILE A 89 18.27 -7.49 -2.90
C ILE A 89 18.30 -8.91 -3.48
N GLN A 90 18.72 -9.10 -4.73
CA GLN A 90 18.69 -10.44 -5.36
C GLN A 90 19.35 -11.55 -4.52
N PRO A 91 20.54 -11.35 -3.89
CA PRO A 91 21.14 -12.36 -3.04
C PRO A 91 20.31 -12.69 -1.80
N VAL A 92 19.54 -11.72 -1.29
CA VAL A 92 18.64 -11.88 -0.14
C VAL A 92 17.48 -12.81 -0.49
N TYR A 93 16.86 -12.64 -1.66
CA TYR A 93 15.85 -13.59 -2.14
C TYR A 93 16.41 -15.01 -2.24
N GLY A 94 17.64 -15.15 -2.73
CA GLY A 94 18.33 -16.46 -2.77
C GLY A 94 18.51 -17.07 -1.39
N LEU A 95 18.83 -16.27 -0.36
CA LEU A 95 18.91 -16.74 1.02
C LEU A 95 17.55 -17.20 1.54
N LEU A 96 16.50 -16.43 1.32
CA LEU A 96 15.14 -16.77 1.76
C LEU A 96 14.60 -18.03 1.08
N ASP A 97 14.87 -18.22 -0.22
CA ASP A 97 14.54 -19.47 -0.92
C ASP A 97 15.27 -20.68 -0.32
N ASN A 98 16.51 -20.47 0.13
CA ASN A 98 17.25 -21.51 0.84
C ASN A 98 16.70 -21.76 2.24
N ALA A 99 16.24 -20.73 2.95
CA ALA A 99 15.55 -20.88 4.23
C ALA A 99 14.23 -21.67 4.08
N LYS A 100 13.43 -21.39 3.04
CA LYS A 100 12.24 -22.19 2.72
C LYS A 100 12.59 -23.66 2.47
N LYS A 101 13.63 -23.93 1.66
CA LYS A 101 14.10 -25.31 1.40
C LYS A 101 14.61 -25.98 2.68
N ALA A 102 15.33 -25.25 3.54
CA ALA A 102 15.80 -25.73 4.83
C ALA A 102 14.63 -26.11 5.73
N PHE A 103 13.60 -25.26 5.81
CA PHE A 103 12.38 -25.52 6.55
C PHE A 103 11.71 -26.83 6.08
N HIS A 104 11.54 -27.02 4.76
CA HIS A 104 10.94 -28.24 4.21
C HIS A 104 11.76 -29.51 4.49
N LYS A 105 13.06 -29.39 4.75
CA LYS A 105 13.95 -30.49 5.12
C LYS A 105 14.04 -30.73 6.63
N GLY A 106 13.30 -29.97 7.45
CA GLY A 106 13.39 -30.02 8.91
C GLY A 106 14.63 -29.33 9.49
N LEU A 107 15.37 -28.56 8.69
CA LEU A 107 16.55 -27.81 9.12
C LEU A 107 16.12 -26.47 9.72
N PHE A 108 15.44 -26.53 10.86
CA PHE A 108 14.75 -25.40 11.46
C PHE A 108 15.70 -24.32 12.01
N SER A 109 16.83 -24.71 12.61
CA SER A 109 17.84 -23.75 13.08
C SER A 109 18.45 -22.94 11.94
N VAL A 110 18.73 -23.59 10.80
CA VAL A 110 19.22 -22.90 9.59
C VAL A 110 18.18 -21.92 9.05
N THR A 111 16.90 -22.30 9.10
CA THR A 111 15.79 -21.42 8.71
C THR A 111 15.75 -20.17 9.60
N ALA A 112 15.84 -20.35 10.91
CA ALA A 112 15.86 -19.26 11.88
C ALA A 112 17.08 -18.34 11.67
N ASP A 113 18.28 -18.91 11.52
CA ASP A 113 19.52 -18.16 11.33
C ASP A 113 19.46 -17.27 10.08
N ILE A 114 18.93 -17.79 8.96
CA ILE A 114 18.75 -17.01 7.74
C ILE A 114 17.71 -15.91 7.97
N ALA A 115 16.56 -16.25 8.56
CA ALA A 115 15.49 -15.28 8.79
C ALA A 115 15.95 -14.12 9.67
N PHE A 116 16.61 -14.40 10.79
CA PHE A 116 17.19 -13.36 11.66
C PHE A 116 18.24 -12.52 10.94
N ALA A 117 19.13 -13.14 10.17
CA ALA A 117 20.12 -12.39 9.42
C ALA A 117 19.48 -11.47 8.37
N VAL A 118 18.44 -11.93 7.68
CA VAL A 118 17.68 -11.15 6.70
C VAL A 118 17.02 -9.95 7.37
N ILE A 119 16.19 -10.17 8.41
CA ILE A 119 15.46 -9.09 9.10
C ILE A 119 16.43 -8.01 9.57
N SER A 120 17.45 -8.40 10.34
CA SER A 120 18.34 -7.43 10.99
C SER A 120 19.25 -6.66 10.02
N ASN A 121 19.72 -7.29 8.93
CA ASN A 121 20.70 -6.66 8.02
C ASN A 121 20.07 -5.98 6.80
N VAL A 122 18.92 -6.47 6.31
CA VAL A 122 18.21 -5.80 5.20
C VAL A 122 17.64 -4.48 5.68
N GLN A 123 17.20 -4.42 6.93
CA GLN A 123 16.78 -3.16 7.53
C GLN A 123 17.89 -2.11 7.59
N ASP A 124 19.09 -2.50 8.04
CA ASP A 124 20.23 -1.58 8.06
C ASP A 124 20.51 -1.06 6.64
N MET A 125 20.29 -1.89 5.61
CA MET A 125 20.39 -1.50 4.21
C MET A 125 19.29 -0.51 3.77
N MET A 126 18.04 -0.66 4.22
CA MET A 126 16.92 0.24 3.90
C MET A 126 17.19 1.70 4.28
N THR A 127 17.96 1.94 5.35
CA THR A 127 18.33 3.31 5.77
C THR A 127 19.17 4.08 4.74
N SER A 128 19.74 3.37 3.75
CA SER A 128 20.64 3.94 2.73
C SER A 128 20.32 3.41 1.32
N MET A 129 19.05 3.13 1.04
CA MET A 129 18.58 2.58 -0.24
C MET A 129 17.29 3.26 -0.70
N ASP A 130 17.13 3.45 -2.01
CA ASP A 130 15.84 3.72 -2.64
C ASP A 130 15.07 2.40 -2.86
N ASP A 131 14.28 2.02 -1.86
CA ASP A 131 13.41 0.83 -1.90
C ASP A 131 11.98 1.17 -2.36
N SER A 132 11.80 2.13 -3.27
CA SER A 132 10.46 2.50 -3.77
C SER A 132 9.72 1.32 -4.44
N SER A 133 10.44 0.28 -4.88
CA SER A 133 9.85 -0.98 -5.39
C SER A 133 9.43 -1.97 -4.30
N GLY A 134 9.78 -1.72 -3.03
CA GLY A 134 9.39 -2.52 -1.87
C GLY A 134 10.14 -3.85 -1.65
N GLY A 135 11.23 -4.10 -2.39
CA GLY A 135 11.91 -5.38 -2.37
C GLY A 135 12.62 -5.68 -1.05
N ALA A 136 13.16 -4.66 -0.37
CA ALA A 136 13.76 -4.82 0.95
C ALA A 136 12.68 -5.09 2.01
N GLY A 137 11.59 -4.33 1.98
CA GLY A 137 10.45 -4.56 2.86
C GLY A 137 9.85 -5.97 2.69
N ASP A 138 9.72 -6.45 1.46
CA ASP A 138 9.23 -7.80 1.17
C ASP A 138 10.14 -8.88 1.76
N CYS A 139 11.47 -8.73 1.64
CA CYS A 139 12.41 -9.68 2.22
C CYS A 139 12.32 -9.76 3.75
N ILE A 140 12.14 -8.63 4.42
CA ILE A 140 12.00 -8.58 5.88
C ILE A 140 10.70 -9.28 6.31
N ARG A 141 9.56 -8.96 5.66
CA ARG A 141 8.28 -9.62 5.95
C ARG A 141 8.34 -11.12 5.72
N GLU A 142 9.05 -11.56 4.68
CA GLU A 142 9.25 -12.99 4.42
C GLU A 142 10.12 -13.67 5.49
N GLY A 143 11.15 -12.98 6.00
CA GLY A 143 11.93 -13.42 7.15
C GLY A 143 11.04 -13.63 8.38
N PHE A 144 10.18 -12.66 8.72
CA PHE A 144 9.23 -12.80 9.83
C PHE A 144 8.26 -13.95 9.60
N ALA A 145 7.71 -14.10 8.40
CA ALA A 145 6.81 -15.20 8.06
C ALA A 145 7.44 -16.58 8.32
N LEU A 146 8.75 -16.75 8.04
CA LEU A 146 9.47 -17.97 8.37
C LEU A 146 9.60 -18.19 9.89
N LEU A 147 9.88 -17.13 10.67
CA LEU A 147 9.97 -17.23 12.13
C LEU A 147 8.61 -17.54 12.77
N PHE A 148 7.52 -16.93 12.31
CA PHE A 148 6.17 -17.27 12.74
C PHE A 148 5.84 -18.74 12.47
N LYS A 149 6.17 -19.22 11.26
CA LYS A 149 5.98 -20.63 10.91
C LYS A 149 6.77 -21.58 11.80
N LEU A 150 7.97 -21.19 12.23
CA LEU A 150 8.77 -21.96 13.19
C LEU A 150 8.11 -22.01 14.57
N CYS A 151 7.51 -20.91 15.04
CA CYS A 151 6.76 -20.89 16.30
C CYS A 151 5.54 -21.83 16.30
N GLU A 152 4.94 -22.07 15.13
CA GLU A 152 3.82 -23.00 14.93
C GLU A 152 4.25 -24.46 14.72
N THR A 153 5.55 -24.71 14.54
CA THR A 153 6.10 -26.04 14.25
C THR A 153 6.62 -26.69 15.53
N ASP A 154 6.62 -28.03 15.56
CA ASP A 154 7.29 -28.77 16.64
C ASP A 154 8.82 -28.74 16.47
N ILE A 155 9.41 -27.67 16.99
CA ILE A 155 10.86 -27.43 17.02
C ILE A 155 11.44 -27.68 18.42
N SER A 156 12.75 -27.87 18.51
CA SER A 156 13.45 -28.11 19.78
C SER A 156 13.26 -26.95 20.76
N TYR A 157 13.28 -27.28 22.06
CA TYR A 157 13.20 -26.28 23.14
C TYR A 157 14.27 -25.19 22.99
N ASP A 158 15.52 -25.59 22.68
CA ASP A 158 16.63 -24.65 22.49
C ASP A 158 16.35 -23.65 21.37
N LEU A 159 15.71 -24.09 20.28
CA LEU A 159 15.35 -23.20 19.19
C LEU A 159 14.17 -22.29 19.56
N LYS A 160 13.17 -22.80 20.30
CA LYS A 160 12.07 -21.96 20.84
C LYS A 160 12.61 -20.88 21.77
N ASP A 161 13.52 -21.23 22.67
CA ASP A 161 14.16 -20.28 23.60
C ASP A 161 15.00 -19.25 22.84
N HIS A 162 15.78 -19.70 21.85
CA HIS A 162 16.56 -18.80 21.01
C HIS A 162 15.66 -17.77 20.31
N ILE A 163 14.57 -18.21 19.66
CA ILE A 163 13.65 -17.31 18.98
C ILE A 163 13.02 -16.31 19.97
N PHE A 164 12.58 -16.78 21.13
CA PHE A 164 11.99 -15.91 22.16
C PHE A 164 12.97 -14.83 22.62
N ARG A 165 14.22 -15.21 22.94
CA ARG A 165 15.24 -14.28 23.43
C ARG A 165 15.67 -13.24 22.40
N GLU A 166 15.83 -13.66 21.14
CA GLU A 166 16.14 -12.72 20.05
C GLU A 166 14.96 -11.77 19.83
N ALA A 167 13.73 -12.28 19.79
CA ALA A 167 12.54 -11.45 19.65
C ALA A 167 12.39 -10.44 20.80
N GLU A 168 12.65 -10.85 22.05
CA GLU A 168 12.61 -9.95 23.20
C GLU A 168 13.67 -8.84 23.11
N THR A 169 14.86 -9.19 22.62
CA THR A 169 15.99 -8.26 22.47
C THR A 169 15.69 -7.24 21.38
N GLU A 170 15.29 -7.71 20.19
CA GLU A 170 15.06 -6.85 19.03
C GLU A 170 13.77 -6.02 19.17
N ALA A 171 12.74 -6.50 19.88
CA ALA A 171 11.54 -5.71 20.21
C ALA A 171 11.80 -4.49 21.12
N ARG A 172 13.01 -4.39 21.72
CA ARG A 172 13.45 -3.21 22.50
C ARG A 172 14.35 -2.28 21.70
N ASN A 173 14.72 -2.68 20.48
CA ASN A 173 15.69 -1.99 19.67
C ASN A 173 15.01 -0.93 18.81
N LYS A 174 15.29 0.35 19.09
CA LYS A 174 14.63 1.48 18.42
C LYS A 174 14.93 1.59 16.93
N LYS A 175 15.90 0.85 16.41
CA LYS A 175 16.23 0.90 14.98
C LYS A 175 15.06 0.44 14.08
N TYR A 176 14.13 -0.36 14.61
CA TYR A 176 12.94 -0.85 13.90
C TYR A 176 11.82 0.18 13.79
N GLU A 177 11.77 1.16 14.70
CA GLU A 177 10.78 2.26 14.67
C GLU A 177 10.91 3.10 13.38
N LEU A 178 12.14 3.33 12.91
CA LEU A 178 12.41 4.19 11.75
C LEU A 178 11.95 3.58 10.41
N VAL A 179 11.82 2.26 10.34
CA VAL A 179 11.45 1.53 9.12
C VAL A 179 10.13 0.78 9.25
N GLY A 180 9.47 0.84 10.41
CA GLY A 180 8.14 0.29 10.67
C GLY A 180 8.06 -1.22 10.82
N PHE A 181 9.03 -1.85 11.50
CA PHE A 181 9.07 -3.30 11.76
C PHE A 181 9.13 -3.66 13.26
N ASP A 182 9.00 -2.66 14.14
CA ASP A 182 8.97 -2.84 15.60
C ASP A 182 7.75 -3.66 16.06
N ASP A 183 6.63 -3.52 15.35
CA ASP A 183 5.42 -4.30 15.57
C ASP A 183 5.56 -5.77 15.23
N ASP A 184 6.24 -6.10 14.13
CA ASP A 184 6.50 -7.50 13.75
C ASP A 184 7.32 -8.23 14.83
N TRP A 185 8.26 -7.54 15.48
CA TRP A 185 9.02 -8.10 16.59
C TRP A 185 8.19 -8.35 17.84
N LEU A 186 7.30 -7.42 18.21
CA LEU A 186 6.39 -7.60 19.34
C LEU A 186 5.40 -8.75 19.08
N ASN A 187 4.86 -8.83 17.87
CA ASN A 187 4.03 -9.95 17.44
C ASN A 187 4.78 -11.28 17.46
N LEU A 188 6.03 -11.32 16.97
CA LEU A 188 6.86 -12.51 17.02
C LEU A 188 7.12 -12.92 18.47
N LEU A 189 7.38 -11.98 19.37
CA LEU A 189 7.62 -12.25 20.79
C LEU A 189 6.41 -12.91 21.46
N ILE A 190 5.19 -12.44 21.18
CA ILE A 190 3.94 -13.08 21.65
C ILE A 190 3.83 -14.52 21.11
N ASN A 191 4.17 -14.72 19.84
CA ASN A 191 4.14 -16.03 19.20
C ASN A 191 5.20 -16.98 19.76
N ALA A 192 6.39 -16.47 20.06
CA ALA A 192 7.49 -17.20 20.65
C ALA A 192 7.31 -17.48 22.16
N ALA A 193 6.31 -16.89 22.84
CA ALA A 193 5.99 -17.22 24.23
C ALA A 193 5.31 -18.59 24.34
N TYR A 194 6.13 -19.65 24.29
CA TYR A 194 5.71 -21.04 24.14
C TYR A 194 5.30 -21.74 25.45
N ASP A 195 5.53 -21.13 26.60
CA ASP A 195 5.12 -21.65 27.90
C ASP A 195 4.56 -20.56 28.82
N LYS A 196 3.94 -20.99 29.92
CA LYS A 196 3.29 -20.12 30.90
C LYS A 196 4.27 -19.12 31.54
N GLN A 197 5.52 -19.52 31.75
CA GLN A 197 6.51 -18.64 32.38
C GLN A 197 6.82 -17.44 31.48
N ARG A 198 7.07 -17.67 30.20
CA ARG A 198 7.33 -16.62 29.20
C ARG A 198 6.10 -15.75 28.96
N GLN A 199 4.91 -16.35 28.92
CA GLN A 199 3.65 -15.61 28.79
C GLN A 199 3.43 -14.66 29.98
N LEU A 200 3.61 -15.12 31.22
CA LEU A 200 3.51 -14.26 32.42
C LEU A 200 4.55 -13.14 32.44
N HIS A 201 5.78 -13.42 32.00
CA HIS A 201 6.84 -12.42 31.84
C HIS A 201 6.43 -11.31 30.85
N LEU A 202 5.84 -11.68 29.71
CA LEU A 202 5.35 -10.70 28.74
C LEU A 202 4.19 -9.86 29.28
N LEU A 203 3.24 -10.46 30.01
CA LEU A 203 2.16 -9.70 30.65
C LEU A 203 2.72 -8.64 31.60
N GLN A 204 3.70 -8.99 32.43
CA GLN A 204 4.37 -8.03 33.33
C GLN A 204 5.09 -6.92 32.56
N LEU A 205 5.73 -7.26 31.43
CA LEU A 205 6.39 -6.29 30.57
C LEU A 205 5.38 -5.30 29.97
N PHE A 206 4.25 -5.79 29.45
CA PHE A 206 3.19 -4.93 28.91
C PHE A 206 2.56 -4.05 29.99
N ASP A 207 2.29 -4.58 31.18
CA ASP A 207 1.78 -3.81 32.31
C ASP A 207 2.72 -2.68 32.71
N LYS A 208 4.03 -2.97 32.77
CA LYS A 208 5.04 -1.97 33.05
C LYS A 208 5.06 -0.87 31.98
N LYS A 209 5.02 -1.23 30.69
CA LYS A 209 4.97 -0.26 29.59
C LYS A 209 3.71 0.62 29.65
N LEU A 210 2.52 0.02 29.78
CA LEU A 210 1.25 0.74 29.91
C LEU A 210 1.24 1.71 31.10
N SER A 211 1.78 1.29 32.26
CA SER A 211 1.90 2.16 33.43
C SER A 211 2.86 3.35 33.22
N GLY A 212 3.84 3.22 32.34
CA GLY A 212 4.76 4.28 31.97
C GLY A 212 4.13 5.33 31.06
N LEU A 213 3.25 4.92 30.14
CA LEU A 213 2.56 5.79 29.19
C LEU A 213 1.47 6.64 29.83
N SER A 214 0.69 6.07 30.76
CA SER A 214 -0.35 6.79 31.50
C SER A 214 0.17 8.00 32.32
N LYS A 215 1.49 8.12 32.52
CA LYS A 215 2.15 9.25 33.18
C LYS A 215 2.52 10.39 32.23
N ARG A 216 2.41 10.19 30.91
CA ARG A 216 2.77 11.16 29.84
C ARG A 216 1.51 11.77 29.20
N LYS A 217 0.61 12.34 30.02
CA LYS A 217 -0.77 12.71 29.65
C LYS A 217 -0.98 13.85 28.62
N ASN A 218 0.06 14.36 27.96
CA ASN A 218 -0.04 15.59 27.15
C ASN A 218 0.26 15.43 25.66
N ASP A 219 0.27 14.21 25.11
CA ASP A 219 0.56 13.99 23.70
C ASP A 219 -0.39 12.96 23.08
N ASP A 220 -1.02 13.30 21.95
CA ASP A 220 -1.89 12.43 21.17
C ASP A 220 -1.15 11.17 20.67
N SER A 221 0.20 11.22 20.58
CA SER A 221 1.04 10.06 20.26
C SER A 221 0.95 8.92 21.29
N GLY A 222 0.61 9.25 22.55
CA GLY A 222 0.49 8.28 23.64
C GLY A 222 -0.73 7.37 23.52
N ASP A 223 -1.81 7.82 22.85
CA ASP A 223 -3.02 7.02 22.63
C ASP A 223 -2.71 5.84 21.68
N SER A 224 -1.93 6.06 20.62
CA SER A 224 -1.60 5.01 19.63
C SER A 224 -0.75 3.89 20.23
N GLU A 225 0.32 4.24 20.95
CA GLU A 225 1.19 3.26 21.62
C GLU A 225 0.43 2.50 22.72
N THR A 226 -0.49 3.18 23.42
CA THR A 226 -1.33 2.55 24.45
C THR A 226 -2.29 1.52 23.84
N VAL A 227 -3.00 1.88 22.76
CA VAL A 227 -3.93 0.96 22.07
C VAL A 227 -3.21 -0.29 21.59
N GLN A 228 -2.06 -0.11 20.94
CA GLN A 228 -1.28 -1.22 20.42
C GLN A 228 -0.80 -2.17 21.52
N LEU A 229 -0.29 -1.65 22.65
CA LEU A 229 0.07 -2.48 23.80
C LEU A 229 -1.12 -3.22 24.42
N LEU A 230 -2.32 -2.59 24.41
CA LEU A 230 -3.55 -3.26 24.83
C LEU A 230 -3.90 -4.40 23.88
N GLU A 231 -3.80 -4.21 22.56
CA GLU A 231 -4.05 -5.26 21.56
C GLU A 231 -3.10 -6.45 21.75
N TYR A 232 -1.80 -6.19 21.93
CA TYR A 232 -0.80 -7.22 22.23
C TYR A 232 -1.11 -7.98 23.53
N LYS A 233 -1.51 -7.26 24.58
CA LYS A 233 -1.89 -7.88 25.85
C LYS A 233 -3.16 -8.72 25.72
N ILE A 234 -4.17 -8.23 25.01
CA ILE A 234 -5.42 -8.96 24.74
C ILE A 234 -5.12 -10.25 23.96
N SER A 235 -4.33 -10.16 22.89
CA SER A 235 -3.91 -11.31 22.07
C SER A 235 -3.18 -12.37 22.89
N LEU A 236 -2.26 -11.94 23.76
CA LEU A 236 -1.54 -12.85 24.65
C LEU A 236 -2.48 -13.54 25.65
N LEU A 237 -3.41 -12.82 26.26
CA LEU A 237 -4.41 -13.39 27.18
C LEU A 237 -5.31 -14.41 26.47
N GLN A 238 -5.75 -14.12 25.24
CA GLN A 238 -6.51 -15.06 24.41
C GLN A 238 -5.70 -16.33 24.13
N LYS A 239 -4.42 -16.20 23.75
CA LYS A 239 -3.51 -17.33 23.54
C LYS A 239 -3.31 -18.18 24.79
N MET A 240 -3.35 -17.57 25.98
CA MET A 240 -3.29 -18.26 27.27
C MET A 240 -4.58 -19.01 27.64
N GLY A 241 -5.68 -18.78 26.90
CA GLY A 241 -7.02 -19.29 27.24
C GLY A 241 -7.79 -18.42 28.23
N ASP A 242 -7.24 -17.27 28.64
CA ASP A 242 -7.84 -16.32 29.58
C ASP A 242 -8.80 -15.35 28.88
N THR A 243 -9.66 -15.87 28.00
CA THR A 243 -10.56 -15.08 27.14
C THR A 243 -11.49 -14.16 27.93
N THR A 244 -11.93 -14.56 29.13
CA THR A 244 -12.74 -13.72 30.02
C THR A 244 -12.00 -12.44 30.42
N VAL A 245 -10.71 -12.55 30.79
CA VAL A 245 -9.88 -11.41 31.20
C VAL A 245 -9.55 -10.54 29.98
N ALA A 246 -9.26 -11.17 28.85
CA ALA A 246 -9.03 -10.46 27.58
C ALA A 246 -10.25 -9.61 27.17
N ASN A 247 -11.45 -10.19 27.25
CA ASN A 247 -12.70 -9.50 26.93
C ASN A 247 -13.00 -8.37 27.91
N ALA A 248 -12.84 -8.58 29.22
CA ALA A 248 -12.99 -7.52 30.22
C ALA A 248 -12.05 -6.34 29.93
N LEU A 249 -10.78 -6.62 29.64
CA LEU A 249 -9.79 -5.60 29.30
C LEU A 249 -10.18 -4.81 28.04
N ARG A 250 -10.68 -5.48 26.99
CA ARG A 250 -11.18 -4.82 25.79
C ARG A 250 -12.38 -3.92 26.08
N LEU A 251 -13.35 -4.42 26.85
CA LEU A 251 -14.57 -3.69 27.22
C LEU A 251 -14.26 -2.43 28.03
N ASP A 252 -13.30 -2.50 28.96
CA ASP A 252 -12.84 -1.35 29.76
C ASP A 252 -12.17 -0.26 28.91
N ASN A 253 -11.73 -0.60 27.69
CA ASN A 253 -10.95 0.28 26.80
C ASN A 253 -11.68 0.64 25.48
N LEU A 254 -13.01 0.46 25.40
CA LEU A 254 -13.80 0.80 24.20
C LEU A 254 -13.84 2.30 23.85
N HIS A 255 -13.24 3.17 24.65
CA HIS A 255 -13.05 4.57 24.29
C HIS A 255 -12.00 4.76 23.18
N TYR A 256 -11.18 3.74 22.92
CA TYR A 256 -10.35 3.65 21.72
C TYR A 256 -11.12 3.01 20.58
N SER A 257 -11.12 3.70 19.42
CA SER A 257 -11.91 3.26 18.26
C SER A 257 -11.46 1.92 17.69
N THR A 258 -10.17 1.60 17.73
CA THR A 258 -9.64 0.34 17.18
C THR A 258 -10.21 -0.88 17.92
N LEU A 259 -10.10 -0.89 19.25
CA LEU A 259 -10.67 -1.94 20.10
C LEU A 259 -12.19 -2.06 19.96
N ARG A 260 -12.89 -0.93 19.80
CA ARG A 260 -14.34 -0.90 19.57
C ARG A 260 -14.71 -1.50 18.21
N LEU A 261 -13.99 -1.12 17.15
CA LEU A 261 -14.22 -1.65 15.81
C LEU A 261 -13.95 -3.15 15.74
N ASP A 262 -12.93 -3.64 16.44
CA ASP A 262 -12.66 -5.08 16.48
C ASP A 262 -13.76 -5.87 17.18
N LEU A 263 -14.29 -5.36 18.30
CA LEU A 263 -15.48 -5.95 18.93
C LEU A 263 -16.71 -5.89 18.00
N ILE A 264 -16.90 -4.78 17.29
CA ILE A 264 -18.00 -4.65 16.31
C ILE A 264 -17.88 -5.70 15.20
N LYS A 265 -16.67 -5.96 14.67
CA LYS A 265 -16.44 -6.99 13.65
C LYS A 265 -16.83 -8.39 14.14
N GLU A 266 -16.48 -8.74 15.38
CA GLU A 266 -16.86 -10.02 15.98
C GLU A 266 -18.39 -10.13 16.13
N LEU A 267 -19.03 -9.11 16.70
CA LEU A 267 -20.48 -9.09 16.91
C LEU A 267 -21.27 -9.10 15.59
N LEU A 268 -20.72 -8.52 14.52
CA LEU A 268 -21.30 -8.63 13.17
C LEU A 268 -21.29 -10.07 12.66
N GLN A 269 -20.21 -10.83 12.89
CA GLN A 269 -20.15 -12.26 12.52
C GLN A 269 -21.16 -13.09 13.33
N GLU A 270 -21.36 -12.73 14.60
CA GLU A 270 -22.35 -13.35 15.49
C GLU A 270 -23.80 -12.87 15.23
N LYS A 271 -23.97 -11.87 14.36
CA LYS A 271 -25.25 -11.22 14.04
C LYS A 271 -25.94 -10.54 15.22
N ASP A 272 -25.19 -10.11 16.24
CA ASP A 272 -25.71 -9.27 17.32
C ASP A 272 -25.79 -7.79 16.87
N TYR A 273 -26.74 -7.54 15.96
CA TYR A 273 -26.93 -6.23 15.36
C TYR A 273 -27.39 -5.17 16.37
N ALA A 274 -28.07 -5.57 17.44
CA ALA A 274 -28.53 -4.64 18.48
C ALA A 274 -27.34 -4.05 19.25
N THR A 275 -26.41 -4.91 19.68
CA THR A 275 -25.20 -4.45 20.37
C THR A 275 -24.29 -3.67 19.43
N VAL A 276 -24.16 -4.09 18.16
CA VAL A 276 -23.38 -3.35 17.15
C VAL A 276 -23.89 -1.92 17.00
N LYS A 277 -25.19 -1.71 16.81
CA LYS A 277 -25.77 -0.36 16.68
C LYS A 277 -25.45 0.51 17.89
N ARG A 278 -25.66 -0.01 19.11
CA ARG A 278 -25.34 0.71 20.35
C ARG A 278 -23.85 1.09 20.43
N LEU A 279 -22.95 0.16 20.13
CA LEU A 279 -21.51 0.42 20.15
C LEU A 279 -21.13 1.48 19.12
N ILE A 280 -21.73 1.46 17.94
CA ILE A 280 -21.48 2.45 16.91
C ILE A 280 -21.97 3.84 17.36
N ASP A 281 -23.20 3.96 17.86
CA ASP A 281 -23.78 5.24 18.28
C ASP A 281 -22.92 5.90 19.37
N GLU A 282 -22.54 5.14 20.39
CA GLU A 282 -21.60 5.58 21.43
C GLU A 282 -20.23 5.95 20.84
N GLY A 283 -19.74 5.19 19.85
CA GLY A 283 -18.46 5.42 19.18
C GLY A 283 -18.46 6.72 18.37
N ILE A 284 -19.56 7.03 17.71
CA ILE A 284 -19.76 8.29 16.96
C ILE A 284 -19.69 9.48 17.93
N ILE A 285 -20.35 9.41 19.10
CA ILE A 285 -20.32 10.48 20.11
C ILE A 285 -18.87 10.74 20.57
N ILE A 286 -18.11 9.68 20.85
CA ILE A 286 -16.70 9.79 21.28
C ILE A 286 -15.85 10.39 20.15
N ALA A 287 -15.99 9.90 18.92
CA ALA A 287 -15.22 10.36 17.77
C ALA A 287 -15.51 11.82 17.42
N GLN A 288 -16.78 12.26 17.52
CA GLN A 288 -17.17 13.66 17.36
C GLN A 288 -16.51 14.55 18.43
N LYS A 289 -16.52 14.12 19.70
CA LYS A 289 -15.86 14.85 20.79
C LYS A 289 -14.35 14.97 20.58
N LYS A 290 -13.70 13.93 20.05
CA LYS A 290 -12.29 13.93 19.65
C LYS A 290 -12.01 14.66 18.33
N LYS A 291 -13.04 15.14 17.61
CA LYS A 291 -12.93 15.76 16.27
C LYS A 291 -12.26 14.83 15.25
N HIS A 292 -12.61 13.55 15.26
CA HIS A 292 -12.10 12.53 14.34
C HIS A 292 -13.16 12.20 13.25
N PRO A 293 -13.35 13.04 12.22
CA PRO A 293 -14.41 12.85 11.21
C PRO A 293 -14.23 11.55 10.40
N GLY A 294 -12.99 11.10 10.17
CA GLY A 294 -12.73 9.83 9.49
C GLY A 294 -13.24 8.61 10.28
N THR A 295 -13.11 8.63 11.61
CA THR A 295 -13.66 7.59 12.49
C THR A 295 -15.18 7.62 12.50
N VAL A 296 -15.80 8.81 12.51
CA VAL A 296 -17.25 8.96 12.37
C VAL A 296 -17.74 8.38 11.04
N ALA A 297 -17.06 8.68 9.94
CA ALA A 297 -17.39 8.13 8.62
C ALA A 297 -17.30 6.60 8.60
N THR A 298 -16.24 6.03 9.19
CA THR A 298 -16.07 4.56 9.29
C THR A 298 -17.26 3.90 10.01
N TYR A 299 -17.70 4.47 11.13
CA TYR A 299 -18.86 3.98 11.86
C TYR A 299 -20.16 4.06 11.05
N LYS A 300 -20.38 5.18 10.36
CA LYS A 300 -21.54 5.35 9.47
C LYS A 300 -21.51 4.40 8.28
N GLU A 301 -20.34 4.10 7.73
CA GLU A 301 -20.20 3.10 6.65
C GLU A 301 -20.65 1.71 7.12
N ILE A 302 -20.28 1.31 8.34
CA ILE A 302 -20.74 0.04 8.93
C ILE A 302 -22.27 0.06 9.14
N LEU A 303 -22.83 1.16 9.67
CA LEU A 303 -24.28 1.28 9.80
C LEU A 303 -24.99 1.22 8.45
N LEU A 304 -24.43 1.85 7.41
CA LEU A 304 -24.99 1.82 6.07
C LEU A 304 -25.04 0.39 5.53
N GLN A 305 -23.93 -0.35 5.63
CA GLN A 305 -23.87 -1.76 5.22
C GLN A 305 -24.90 -2.60 5.95
N LEU A 306 -24.98 -2.47 7.28
CA LEU A 306 -25.95 -3.17 8.10
C LEU A 306 -27.40 -2.82 7.71
N SER A 307 -27.70 -1.54 7.48
CA SER A 307 -29.03 -1.10 7.04
C SER A 307 -29.39 -1.64 5.65
N GLN A 308 -28.43 -1.76 4.74
CA GLN A 308 -28.63 -2.39 3.43
C GLN A 308 -28.93 -3.89 3.57
N GLU A 309 -28.17 -4.62 4.40
CA GLU A 309 -28.41 -6.04 4.67
C GLU A 309 -29.78 -6.31 5.29
N LEU A 310 -30.23 -5.41 6.19
CA LEU A 310 -31.52 -5.50 6.85
C LEU A 310 -32.68 -4.95 6.00
N ASN A 311 -32.42 -4.45 4.79
CA ASN A 311 -33.39 -3.75 3.93
C ASN A 311 -34.11 -2.59 4.64
N ASP A 312 -33.43 -1.90 5.56
CA ASP A 312 -33.92 -0.71 6.26
C ASP A 312 -33.74 0.52 5.37
N ILE A 313 -34.60 0.63 4.35
CA ILE A 313 -34.55 1.68 3.33
C ILE A 313 -34.53 3.11 3.92
N PRO A 314 -35.36 3.45 4.93
CA PRO A 314 -35.27 4.76 5.58
C PRO A 314 -33.89 5.05 6.18
N ALA A 315 -33.29 4.08 6.89
CA ALA A 315 -31.95 4.26 7.45
C ALA A 315 -30.88 4.38 6.37
N VAL A 316 -30.93 3.56 5.31
CA VAL A 316 -30.01 3.63 4.17
C VAL A 316 -30.02 5.04 3.56
N ARG A 317 -31.20 5.60 3.31
CA ARG A 317 -31.35 6.95 2.75
C ARG A 317 -30.73 8.02 3.65
N THR A 318 -31.03 7.99 4.94
CA THR A 318 -30.51 8.95 5.93
C THR A 318 -28.99 8.88 6.03
N ILE A 319 -28.44 7.69 6.26
CA ILE A 319 -27.00 7.49 6.47
C ILE A 319 -26.22 7.79 5.18
N ALA A 320 -26.71 7.35 4.02
CA ALA A 320 -26.06 7.65 2.74
C ALA A 320 -26.07 9.15 2.43
N LYS A 321 -27.14 9.88 2.77
CA LYS A 321 -27.17 11.35 2.61
C LYS A 321 -26.15 12.04 3.52
N GLU A 322 -26.02 11.59 4.76
CA GLU A 322 -25.01 12.10 5.70
C GLU A 322 -23.58 11.79 5.27
N LEU A 323 -23.33 10.62 4.69
CA LEU A 323 -22.02 10.22 4.18
C LEU A 323 -21.67 10.86 2.84
N PHE A 324 -22.69 11.18 2.02
CA PHE A 324 -22.51 11.83 0.75
C PHE A 324 -21.84 13.18 0.94
N SER A 325 -22.41 14.07 1.77
CA SER A 325 -21.94 15.45 2.04
C SER A 325 -21.30 16.17 0.83
N GLY A 326 -21.77 15.89 -0.38
CA GLY A 326 -21.24 16.46 -1.60
C GLY A 326 -19.84 15.98 -2.03
N GLY A 327 -19.40 14.77 -1.67
CA GLY A 327 -18.07 14.23 -1.99
C GLY A 327 -18.09 12.98 -2.87
N ASP A 328 -18.45 11.84 -2.30
CA ASP A 328 -18.29 10.54 -2.94
C ASP A 328 -19.58 10.06 -3.61
N MET A 329 -19.56 9.96 -4.95
CA MET A 329 -20.68 9.51 -5.77
C MET A 329 -21.14 8.07 -5.46
N LYS A 330 -20.36 7.27 -4.74
CA LYS A 330 -20.82 5.95 -4.27
C LYS A 330 -22.11 6.09 -3.44
N TYR A 331 -22.19 7.11 -2.58
CA TYR A 331 -23.36 7.33 -1.72
C TYR A 331 -24.55 7.89 -2.50
N TYR A 332 -24.30 8.76 -3.48
CA TYR A 332 -25.34 9.25 -4.38
C TYR A 332 -26.06 8.10 -5.09
N ARG A 333 -25.29 7.13 -5.61
CA ARG A 333 -25.83 5.92 -6.26
C ARG A 333 -26.62 5.05 -5.30
N ILE A 334 -26.17 4.92 -4.06
CA ILE A 334 -26.91 4.18 -3.03
C ILE A 334 -28.25 4.86 -2.78
N ILE A 335 -28.28 6.19 -2.58
CA ILE A 335 -29.54 6.95 -2.43
C ILE A 335 -30.44 6.71 -3.64
N LYS A 336 -29.92 6.91 -4.87
CA LYS A 336 -30.65 6.68 -6.13
C LYS A 336 -31.28 5.30 -6.20
N SER A 337 -30.54 4.26 -5.82
CA SER A 337 -31.03 2.88 -5.88
C SER A 337 -32.21 2.59 -4.95
N THR A 338 -32.46 3.45 -3.96
CA THR A 338 -33.54 3.28 -2.99
C THR A 338 -34.86 3.93 -3.42
N TYR A 339 -34.89 4.74 -4.49
CA TYR A 339 -36.10 5.42 -4.97
C TYR A 339 -36.55 4.85 -6.31
N SER A 340 -37.85 4.92 -6.59
CA SER A 340 -38.37 4.57 -7.91
C SER A 340 -37.98 5.61 -8.96
N THR A 341 -38.00 5.23 -10.24
CA THR A 341 -37.75 6.14 -11.37
C THR A 341 -38.68 7.36 -11.39
N ASN A 342 -39.88 7.24 -10.80
CA ASN A 342 -40.86 8.33 -10.74
C ASN A 342 -40.57 9.32 -9.59
N GLU A 343 -40.04 8.85 -8.47
CA GLU A 343 -39.71 9.69 -7.31
C GLU A 343 -38.32 10.34 -7.45
N TRP A 344 -37.40 9.66 -8.13
CA TRP A 344 -35.99 10.07 -8.20
C TRP A 344 -35.76 11.49 -8.73
N PRO A 345 -36.45 11.98 -9.78
CA PRO A 345 -36.21 13.33 -10.30
C PRO A 345 -36.34 14.42 -9.22
N GLU A 346 -37.39 14.36 -8.38
CA GLU A 346 -37.62 15.32 -7.30
C GLU A 346 -36.52 15.25 -6.24
N ILE A 347 -36.14 14.03 -5.84
CA ILE A 347 -35.06 13.82 -4.86
C ILE A 347 -33.71 14.32 -5.39
N SER A 348 -33.41 14.03 -6.66
CA SER A 348 -32.18 14.47 -7.31
C SER A 348 -32.08 15.99 -7.38
N GLU A 349 -33.19 16.67 -7.63
CA GLU A 349 -33.24 18.14 -7.67
C GLU A 349 -33.00 18.73 -6.27
N GLY A 350 -33.63 18.18 -5.23
CA GLY A 350 -33.38 18.63 -3.85
C GLY A 350 -31.91 18.49 -3.44
N ILE A 351 -31.23 17.42 -3.85
CA ILE A 351 -29.78 17.26 -3.61
C ILE A 351 -28.96 18.31 -4.38
N ILE A 352 -29.33 18.58 -5.64
CA ILE A 352 -28.66 19.60 -6.47
C ILE A 352 -28.83 20.99 -5.84
N GLU A 353 -30.04 21.35 -5.41
CA GLU A 353 -30.33 22.63 -4.75
C GLU A 353 -29.54 22.80 -3.45
N GLU A 354 -29.48 21.76 -2.61
CA GLU A 354 -28.66 21.76 -1.38
C GLU A 354 -27.17 22.03 -1.70
N LEU A 355 -26.63 21.38 -2.74
CA LEU A 355 -25.23 21.57 -3.15
C LEU A 355 -24.97 22.96 -3.76
N GLN A 356 -25.93 23.53 -4.49
CA GLN A 356 -25.83 24.86 -5.06
C GLN A 356 -25.88 25.95 -3.99
N ASN A 357 -26.70 25.76 -2.95
CA ASN A 357 -26.87 26.70 -1.85
C ASN A 357 -25.76 26.60 -0.77
N THR A 358 -24.88 25.61 -0.87
CA THR A 358 -23.73 25.49 0.04
C THR A 358 -22.63 26.45 -0.41
N ASP A 359 -22.60 27.64 0.19
CA ASP A 359 -21.89 28.84 -0.29
C ASP A 359 -20.34 28.72 -0.47
N GLU A 360 -19.66 27.67 0.00
CA GLU A 360 -18.19 27.79 0.21
C GLU A 360 -17.30 26.60 -0.16
N THR A 361 -17.77 25.50 -0.78
CA THR A 361 -16.82 24.43 -1.18
C THR A 361 -16.55 24.42 -2.68
N PHE A 362 -15.31 24.78 -3.04
CA PHE A 362 -14.75 24.53 -4.39
C PHE A 362 -15.03 23.10 -4.86
N GLN A 363 -15.07 22.12 -3.95
CA GLN A 363 -15.34 20.72 -4.25
C GLN A 363 -16.74 20.45 -4.82
N ALA A 364 -17.80 21.01 -4.22
CA ALA A 364 -19.17 20.79 -4.69
C ALA A 364 -19.36 21.26 -6.14
N HIS A 365 -18.86 22.45 -6.46
CA HIS A 365 -18.98 23.07 -7.79
C HIS A 365 -17.96 22.54 -8.81
N SER A 366 -16.78 22.07 -8.38
CA SER A 366 -15.73 21.61 -9.31
C SER A 366 -15.70 20.10 -9.55
N LYS A 367 -16.38 19.29 -8.73
CA LYS A 367 -16.35 17.83 -8.84
C LYS A 367 -17.74 17.20 -8.75
N THR A 368 -18.50 17.55 -7.72
CA THR A 368 -19.71 16.81 -7.35
C THR A 368 -20.91 17.15 -8.22
N LEU A 369 -21.24 18.43 -8.38
CA LEU A 369 -22.30 18.87 -9.29
C LEU A 369 -22.04 18.41 -10.74
N PRO A 370 -20.84 18.54 -11.31
CA PRO A 370 -20.53 17.96 -12.61
C PRO A 370 -20.77 16.45 -12.68
N ALA A 371 -20.37 15.70 -11.65
CA ALA A 371 -20.55 14.26 -11.61
C ALA A 371 -22.04 13.87 -11.57
N ILE A 372 -22.86 14.58 -10.79
CA ILE A 372 -24.31 14.42 -10.78
C ILE A 372 -24.90 14.72 -12.16
N TYR A 373 -24.56 15.85 -12.77
CA TYR A 373 -25.09 16.20 -14.10
C TYR A 373 -24.72 15.19 -15.18
N ILE A 374 -23.54 14.58 -15.09
CA ILE A 374 -23.14 13.50 -16.00
C ILE A 374 -23.97 12.23 -15.74
N GLU A 375 -24.16 11.85 -14.48
CA GLU A 375 -24.89 10.63 -14.10
C GLU A 375 -26.40 10.72 -14.41
N GLU A 376 -26.98 11.91 -14.30
CA GLU A 376 -28.39 12.17 -14.64
C GLU A 376 -28.59 12.61 -16.11
N GLY A 377 -27.53 12.84 -16.87
CA GLY A 377 -27.61 13.27 -18.27
C GLY A 377 -28.03 14.73 -18.47
N TYR A 378 -27.89 15.58 -17.45
CA TYR A 378 -28.20 17.01 -17.48
C TYR A 378 -27.09 17.83 -18.16
N LEU A 379 -26.82 17.51 -19.43
CA LEU A 379 -25.73 18.12 -20.21
C LEU A 379 -25.89 19.64 -20.38
N ASP A 380 -27.12 20.14 -20.49
CA ASP A 380 -27.42 21.57 -20.58
C ASP A 380 -27.00 22.31 -19.29
N ARG A 381 -27.26 21.70 -18.11
CA ARG A 381 -26.86 22.26 -16.81
C ARG A 381 -25.35 22.18 -16.59
N LEU A 382 -24.71 21.11 -17.07
CA LEU A 382 -23.24 21.00 -17.07
C LEU A 382 -22.60 22.10 -17.93
N LEU A 383 -23.18 22.41 -19.09
CA LEU A 383 -22.72 23.50 -19.94
C LEU A 383 -22.81 24.86 -19.24
N ASP A 384 -23.95 25.17 -18.62
CA ASP A 384 -24.14 26.41 -17.84
C ASP A 384 -23.12 26.52 -16.69
N LEU A 385 -22.83 25.42 -16.00
CA LEU A 385 -21.82 25.38 -14.94
C LEU A 385 -20.40 25.69 -15.47
N LEU A 386 -20.04 25.18 -16.65
CA LEU A 386 -18.76 25.51 -17.31
C LEU A 386 -18.70 26.96 -17.77
N GLN A 387 -19.81 27.54 -18.22
CA GLN A 387 -19.90 28.94 -18.63
C GLN A 387 -19.70 29.90 -17.46
N LYS A 388 -20.30 29.59 -16.31
CA LYS A 388 -20.14 30.37 -15.07
C LYS A 388 -18.72 30.27 -14.49
N ASN A 389 -18.04 29.15 -14.71
CA ASN A 389 -16.70 28.89 -14.18
C ASN A 389 -15.70 28.47 -15.27
N PRO A 390 -15.28 29.38 -16.17
CA PRO A 390 -14.41 29.06 -17.30
C PRO A 390 -12.93 28.90 -16.88
N ARG A 391 -12.63 28.03 -15.91
CA ARG A 391 -11.25 27.68 -15.52
C ARG A 391 -10.74 26.60 -16.45
N LEU A 392 -9.55 26.79 -17.04
CA LEU A 392 -9.01 25.92 -18.09
C LEU A 392 -9.03 24.42 -17.71
N GLY A 393 -8.51 24.06 -16.54
CA GLY A 393 -8.51 22.67 -16.10
C GLY A 393 -9.90 22.10 -15.85
N PHE A 394 -10.85 22.91 -15.38
CA PHE A 394 -12.23 22.48 -15.14
C PHE A 394 -12.95 22.21 -16.47
N VAL A 395 -12.81 23.12 -17.43
CA VAL A 395 -13.38 22.97 -18.78
C VAL A 395 -12.76 21.75 -19.47
N ASP A 396 -11.44 21.57 -19.38
CA ASP A 396 -10.76 20.45 -20.05
C ASP A 396 -11.24 19.08 -19.55
N ASN A 397 -11.48 18.96 -18.24
CA ASN A 397 -11.97 17.73 -17.61
C ASN A 397 -13.36 17.28 -18.09
N TYR A 398 -14.25 18.21 -18.46
CA TYR A 398 -15.66 17.89 -18.75
C TYR A 398 -16.06 18.15 -20.21
N SER A 399 -15.28 18.91 -20.97
CA SER A 399 -15.61 19.32 -22.35
C SER A 399 -15.86 18.18 -23.32
N GLU A 400 -15.15 17.05 -23.19
CA GLU A 400 -15.30 15.90 -24.10
C GLU A 400 -16.72 15.34 -24.08
N ARG A 401 -17.36 15.30 -22.90
CA ARG A 401 -18.75 14.83 -22.72
C ARG A 401 -19.77 15.74 -23.39
N LEU A 402 -19.43 17.01 -23.63
CA LEU A 402 -20.32 18.02 -24.22
C LEU A 402 -20.03 18.31 -25.68
N SER A 403 -18.80 18.02 -26.15
CA SER A 403 -18.31 18.43 -27.48
C SER A 403 -19.13 17.86 -28.65
N ALA A 404 -19.77 16.70 -28.47
CA ALA A 404 -20.63 16.11 -29.49
C ALA A 404 -21.97 16.85 -29.67
N ARG A 405 -22.50 17.44 -28.59
CA ARG A 405 -23.81 18.11 -28.58
C ARG A 405 -23.71 19.64 -28.65
N PHE A 406 -22.64 20.22 -28.08
CA PHE A 406 -22.42 21.66 -27.95
C PHE A 406 -21.02 22.10 -28.42
N PRO A 407 -20.59 21.76 -29.65
CA PRO A 407 -19.22 22.03 -30.10
C PRO A 407 -18.89 23.53 -30.10
N ARG A 408 -19.84 24.39 -30.47
CA ARG A 408 -19.63 25.85 -30.60
C ARG A 408 -19.54 26.53 -29.24
N GLU A 409 -20.41 26.15 -28.31
CA GLU A 409 -20.47 26.68 -26.96
C GLU A 409 -19.21 26.28 -26.17
N ILE A 410 -18.75 25.03 -26.33
CA ILE A 410 -17.49 24.57 -25.73
C ILE A 410 -16.30 25.37 -26.26
N LEU A 411 -16.22 25.62 -27.57
CA LEU A 411 -15.16 26.47 -28.14
C LEU A 411 -15.19 27.90 -27.57
N ALA A 412 -16.38 28.48 -27.37
CA ALA A 412 -16.52 29.79 -26.76
C ALA A 412 -16.05 29.82 -25.30
N ILE A 413 -16.39 28.80 -24.51
CA ILE A 413 -15.95 28.66 -23.11
C ILE A 413 -14.42 28.52 -23.04
N TYR A 414 -13.84 27.67 -23.90
CA TYR A 414 -12.38 27.52 -23.99
C TYR A 414 -11.67 28.82 -24.34
N LYS A 415 -12.24 29.63 -25.24
CA LYS A 415 -11.67 30.93 -25.59
C LYS A 415 -11.55 31.82 -24.35
N VAL A 416 -12.61 31.92 -23.56
CA VAL A 416 -12.59 32.68 -22.29
C VAL A 416 -11.57 32.10 -21.32
N ALA A 417 -11.57 30.77 -21.14
CA ALA A 417 -10.69 30.08 -20.21
C ALA A 417 -9.20 30.22 -20.55
N LEU A 418 -8.85 30.13 -21.84
CA LEU A 418 -7.48 30.27 -22.34
C LEU A 418 -6.96 31.70 -22.21
N ILE A 419 -7.80 32.71 -22.50
CA ILE A 419 -7.45 34.12 -22.31
C ILE A 419 -7.18 34.40 -20.82
N GLY A 420 -8.08 33.95 -19.94
CA GLY A 420 -7.90 34.10 -18.49
C GLY A 420 -6.64 33.39 -17.98
N TYR A 421 -6.40 32.16 -18.43
CA TYR A 421 -5.21 31.39 -18.05
C TYR A 421 -3.90 32.06 -18.50
N ALA A 422 -3.85 32.56 -19.75
CA ALA A 422 -2.68 33.25 -20.31
C ALA A 422 -2.40 34.59 -19.61
N ALA A 423 -3.43 35.28 -19.11
CA ALA A 423 -3.28 36.51 -18.35
C ALA A 423 -2.64 36.26 -16.98
N GLN A 424 -3.06 35.19 -16.29
CA GLN A 424 -2.62 34.88 -14.93
C GLN A 424 -1.30 34.10 -14.86
N ASN A 425 -0.89 33.43 -15.93
CA ASN A 425 0.27 32.53 -15.92
C ASN A 425 1.34 32.95 -16.93
N ALA A 426 2.61 32.89 -16.52
CA ALA A 426 3.76 33.16 -17.36
C ALA A 426 4.84 32.09 -17.19
N GLY A 427 5.56 31.77 -18.25
CA GLY A 427 6.60 30.73 -18.27
C GLY A 427 6.34 29.66 -19.33
N ARG A 428 7.42 29.08 -19.86
CA ARG A 428 7.39 28.16 -21.01
C ARG A 428 6.46 26.97 -20.80
N ASN A 429 6.44 26.40 -19.59
CA ASN A 429 5.57 25.27 -19.24
C ASN A 429 4.08 25.60 -19.43
N HIS A 430 3.63 26.80 -19.02
CA HIS A 430 2.25 27.23 -19.20
C HIS A 430 1.89 27.47 -20.67
N TYR A 431 2.83 27.97 -21.47
CA TYR A 431 2.63 28.15 -22.91
C TYR A 431 2.49 26.81 -23.64
N VAL A 432 3.23 25.79 -23.20
CA VAL A 432 3.07 24.42 -23.71
C VAL A 432 1.67 23.87 -23.39
N ILE A 433 1.13 24.13 -22.19
CA ILE A 433 -0.25 23.75 -21.84
C ILE A 433 -1.26 24.42 -22.78
N ILE A 434 -1.16 25.74 -22.97
CA ILE A 434 -2.02 26.50 -23.88
C ILE A 434 -1.98 25.91 -25.29
N ARG A 435 -0.77 25.66 -25.82
CA ARG A 435 -0.58 25.07 -27.15
C ARG A 435 -1.24 23.70 -27.27
N ASN A 436 -1.06 22.82 -26.28
CA ASN A 436 -1.62 21.47 -26.31
C ASN A 436 -3.16 21.50 -26.30
N VAL A 437 -3.76 22.39 -25.50
CA VAL A 437 -5.22 22.58 -25.51
C VAL A 437 -5.68 23.12 -26.86
N LEU A 438 -5.06 24.18 -27.39
CA LEU A 438 -5.41 24.72 -28.71
C LEU A 438 -5.33 23.65 -29.82
N LYS A 439 -4.30 22.80 -29.79
CA LYS A 439 -4.16 21.67 -30.73
C LYS A 439 -5.33 20.69 -30.62
N LYS A 440 -5.77 20.34 -29.40
CA LYS A 440 -6.96 19.51 -29.17
C LYS A 440 -8.21 20.15 -29.76
N LEU A 441 -8.38 21.47 -29.59
CA LEU A 441 -9.57 22.19 -30.09
C LEU A 441 -9.66 22.24 -31.62
N GLN A 442 -8.54 22.15 -32.35
CA GLN A 442 -8.56 22.09 -33.83
C GLN A 442 -9.33 20.88 -34.38
N ALA A 443 -9.53 19.83 -33.58
CA ALA A 443 -10.30 18.64 -33.95
C ALA A 443 -11.82 18.83 -33.80
N LEU A 444 -12.28 19.86 -33.09
CA LEU A 444 -13.70 20.16 -32.94
C LEU A 444 -14.26 20.89 -34.16
N GLU A 445 -15.56 20.74 -34.40
CA GLU A 445 -16.26 21.47 -35.48
C GLU A 445 -16.15 22.98 -35.24
N GLY A 446 -15.62 23.73 -36.23
CA GLY A 446 -15.36 25.17 -36.10
C GLY A 446 -14.10 25.52 -35.28
N GLY A 447 -13.39 24.52 -34.76
CA GLY A 447 -12.25 24.72 -33.88
C GLY A 447 -11.02 25.32 -34.56
N LYS A 448 -10.75 24.96 -35.83
CA LYS A 448 -9.61 25.51 -36.60
C LYS A 448 -9.66 27.03 -36.73
N ASP A 449 -10.84 27.57 -37.05
CA ASP A 449 -11.02 29.01 -37.22
C ASP A 449 -10.90 29.76 -35.89
N MET A 450 -11.49 29.21 -34.82
CA MET A 450 -11.36 29.77 -33.47
C MET A 450 -9.91 29.77 -32.99
N VAL A 451 -9.19 28.67 -33.18
CA VAL A 451 -7.78 28.55 -32.80
C VAL A 451 -6.92 29.55 -33.56
N LYS A 452 -7.13 29.73 -34.87
CA LYS A 452 -6.42 30.74 -35.66
C LYS A 452 -6.64 32.15 -35.09
N GLN A 453 -7.90 32.54 -34.86
CA GLN A 453 -8.23 33.84 -34.27
C GLN A 453 -7.60 34.03 -32.89
N LEU A 454 -7.61 32.99 -32.05
CA LEU A 454 -7.08 33.07 -30.70
C LEU A 454 -5.53 33.11 -30.67
N VAL A 455 -4.87 32.38 -31.57
CA VAL A 455 -3.42 32.46 -31.78
C VAL A 455 -3.03 33.88 -32.19
N ASP A 456 -3.75 34.48 -33.14
CA ASP A 456 -3.48 35.85 -33.60
C ASP A 456 -3.71 36.86 -32.47
N GLN A 457 -4.81 36.74 -31.72
CA GLN A 457 -5.13 37.59 -30.58
C GLN A 457 -4.05 37.50 -29.48
N LEU A 458 -3.67 36.29 -29.06
CA LEU A 458 -2.67 36.09 -28.01
C LEU A 458 -1.27 36.55 -28.46
N SER A 459 -0.91 36.32 -29.72
CA SER A 459 0.37 36.79 -30.28
C SER A 459 0.43 38.32 -30.33
N LEU A 460 -0.68 38.98 -30.63
CA LEU A 460 -0.79 40.44 -30.64
C LEU A 460 -0.76 41.03 -29.22
N GLN A 461 -1.43 40.40 -28.27
CA GLN A 461 -1.51 40.86 -26.88
C GLN A 461 -0.20 40.64 -26.11
N TYR A 462 0.52 39.55 -26.39
CA TYR A 462 1.72 39.14 -25.66
C TYR A 462 3.00 39.18 -26.51
N LYS A 463 3.15 40.19 -27.38
CA LYS A 463 4.30 40.36 -28.29
C LYS A 463 5.69 40.31 -27.62
N THR A 464 5.76 40.69 -26.34
CA THR A 464 7.02 40.69 -25.57
C THR A 464 7.39 39.32 -25.01
N ARG A 465 6.46 38.35 -25.00
CA ARG A 465 6.65 36.99 -24.49
C ARG A 465 7.15 36.04 -25.60
N LYS A 466 8.43 36.14 -25.99
CA LYS A 466 9.04 35.36 -27.09
C LYS A 466 8.73 33.86 -27.02
N ALA A 467 8.88 33.24 -25.85
CA ALA A 467 8.60 31.82 -25.66
C ALA A 467 7.13 31.44 -25.89
N MET A 468 6.18 32.35 -25.67
CA MET A 468 4.77 32.11 -25.96
C MET A 468 4.53 32.11 -27.47
N ILE A 469 5.10 33.09 -28.18
CA ILE A 469 5.02 33.19 -29.65
C ILE A 469 5.61 31.93 -30.29
N GLU A 470 6.79 31.48 -29.85
CA GLU A 470 7.40 30.23 -30.33
C GLU A 470 6.47 29.02 -30.18
N GLU A 471 5.74 28.90 -29.08
CA GLU A 471 4.80 27.79 -28.87
C GLU A 471 3.52 27.94 -29.70
N LEU A 472 3.03 29.16 -29.93
CA LEU A 472 1.83 29.42 -30.75
C LEU A 472 2.09 29.27 -32.26
N GLU A 473 3.26 29.64 -32.78
CA GLU A 473 3.61 29.48 -34.21
C GLU A 473 3.59 28.00 -34.64
N LYS A 474 3.87 27.08 -33.72
CA LYS A 474 3.79 25.63 -33.97
C LYS A 474 2.38 25.13 -34.31
N LEU A 475 1.35 25.94 -34.13
CA LEU A 475 -0.05 25.60 -34.45
C LEU A 475 -0.48 26.10 -35.83
N ARG A 476 0.36 26.91 -36.50
CA ARG A 476 0.08 27.47 -37.84
C ARG A 476 0.55 26.57 -38.99
N HIS A 477 1.27 25.50 -38.65
CA HIS A 477 1.68 24.40 -39.54
C HIS A 477 0.82 23.17 -39.24
#